data_AF-A0A318LSD5-F1
#
_entry.id   AF-A0A318LSD5-F1
#
_cell.length_a   1.000
_cell.length_b   1.000
_cell.length_c   1.000
_cell.angle_alpha   90.00
_cell.angle_beta   90.00
_cell.angle_gamma   90.00
#
_symmetry.space_group_name_H-M   'P 1'
#
loop_
_entity.id
_entity.type
_entity.pdbx_description
1 polymer ?
#
loop_
_entity_poly.entity_id
_entity_poly.type
_entity_poly.pdbx_seq_one_letter_code
_entity_poly.pdbx_strand_id
1 'polypeptide(L)'
;MSVPQLPGPAETPTIEVRVYRGDELIERNLAESDEEAAALADFWAEVDGVTCDIDDLAVHHRPGDILEPGAAEPADVDYPASTVQGDATS
;
A
#
# COMPACT_ATOMS: atom_id res chain seq x y z
N MET A 1 11.35 28.22 -11.07
CA MET A 1 10.09 27.50 -11.31
C MET A 1 9.97 26.48 -10.21
N SER A 2 9.09 26.71 -9.23
CA SER A 2 8.90 25.78 -8.11
C SER A 2 8.09 24.60 -8.60
N VAL A 3 8.62 23.39 -8.41
CA VAL A 3 7.86 22.15 -8.59
C VAL A 3 6.62 22.20 -7.67
N PRO A 4 5.42 21.87 -8.15
CA PRO A 4 4.28 21.66 -7.26
C PRO A 4 4.64 20.47 -6.37
N GLN A 5 4.87 20.75 -5.10
CA GLN A 5 5.00 19.73 -4.07
C GLN A 5 3.67 18.96 -4.07
N LEU A 6 3.70 17.71 -4.53
CA LEU A 6 2.59 16.77 -4.31
C LEU A 6 2.19 16.87 -2.84
N PRO A 7 0.88 16.85 -2.50
CA PRO A 7 0.48 16.78 -1.10
C PRO A 7 1.25 15.61 -0.49
N GLY A 8 2.01 15.90 0.58
CA GLY A 8 2.67 14.85 1.38
C GLY A 8 1.64 13.79 1.76
N PRO A 9 2.06 12.53 2.01
CA PRO A 9 1.19 11.36 2.04
C PRO A 9 -0.09 11.74 2.76
N ALA A 10 -1.16 11.92 1.98
CA ALA A 10 -2.45 12.28 2.52
C ALA A 10 -2.72 11.22 3.57
N GLU A 11 -2.92 11.64 4.81
CA GLU A 11 -3.15 10.78 5.96
C GLU A 11 -4.13 9.70 5.53
N THR A 12 -3.58 8.52 5.21
CA THR A 12 -4.37 7.45 4.62
C THR A 12 -5.30 7.02 5.73
N PRO A 13 -6.63 6.97 5.51
CA PRO A 13 -7.57 6.62 6.56
C PRO A 13 -7.09 5.34 7.23
N THR A 14 -6.79 5.50 8.51
CA THR A 14 -6.03 4.52 9.27
C THR A 14 -6.89 3.31 9.59
N ILE A 15 -8.22 3.48 9.61
CA ILE A 15 -9.16 2.46 10.08
C ILE A 15 -10.34 2.34 9.11
N GLU A 16 -10.67 1.11 8.75
CA GLU A 16 -11.88 0.77 8.01
C GLU A 16 -12.89 0.06 8.91
N VAL A 17 -14.14 0.52 8.88
CA VAL A 17 -15.27 -0.11 9.56
C VAL A 17 -16.18 -0.75 8.51
N ARG A 18 -16.30 -2.07 8.56
CA ARG A 18 -17.13 -2.88 7.66
C ARG A 18 -18.38 -3.36 8.41
N VAL A 19 -19.55 -3.10 7.85
CA VAL A 19 -20.83 -3.49 8.46
C VAL A 19 -21.46 -4.60 7.63
N TYR A 20 -21.75 -5.71 8.29
CA TYR A 20 -22.34 -6.90 7.69
C TYR A 20 -23.74 -7.14 8.22
N ARG A 21 -24.62 -7.67 7.39
CA ARG A 21 -25.90 -8.25 7.81
C ARG A 21 -25.90 -9.73 7.45
N GLY A 22 -25.71 -10.58 8.45
CA GLY A 22 -25.32 -11.98 8.19
C GLY A 22 -23.94 -12.01 7.53
N ASP A 23 -23.84 -12.61 6.33
CA ASP A 23 -22.60 -12.71 5.55
C ASP A 23 -22.46 -11.62 4.46
N GLU A 24 -23.46 -10.73 4.33
CA GLU A 24 -23.47 -9.69 3.30
C GLU A 24 -22.90 -8.38 3.84
N LEU A 25 -21.88 -7.84 3.16
CA LEU A 25 -21.35 -6.52 3.44
C LEU A 25 -22.33 -5.46 2.95
N ILE A 26 -22.92 -4.70 3.87
CA ILE A 26 -23.92 -3.67 3.57
C ILE A 26 -23.32 -2.27 3.49
N GLU A 27 -22.25 -2.00 4.24
CA GLU A 27 -21.64 -0.67 4.30
C GLU A 27 -20.14 -0.75 4.61
N ARG A 28 -19.37 0.19 4.05
CA ARG A 28 -17.94 0.41 4.38
C ARG A 28 -17.72 1.87 4.70
N ASN A 29 -17.17 2.15 5.87
CA ASN A 29 -16.82 3.49 6.31
C ASN A 29 -15.32 3.57 6.60
N LEU A 30 -14.71 4.69 6.24
CA LEU A 30 -13.31 4.99 6.53
C LEU A 30 -13.27 6.00 7.67
N ALA A 31 -12.50 5.70 8.70
CA ALA A 31 -12.29 6.54 9.86
C ALA A 31 -10.82 6.96 9.93
N GLU A 32 -10.59 8.23 10.28
CA GLU A 32 -9.23 8.78 10.39
C GLU A 32 -8.63 8.49 11.77
N SER A 33 -9.49 8.21 12.78
CA SER A 33 -9.11 7.94 14.18
C SER A 33 -9.93 6.82 14.83
N ASP A 34 -9.38 6.21 15.89
CA ASP A 34 -10.09 5.20 16.70
C ASP A 34 -11.41 5.73 17.29
N GLU A 35 -11.45 6.99 17.70
CA GLU A 35 -12.67 7.63 18.23
C GLU A 35 -13.79 7.67 17.18
N GLU A 36 -13.46 7.96 15.92
CA GLU A 36 -14.44 7.94 14.83
C GLU A 36 -14.90 6.53 14.49
N ALA A 37 -13.98 5.57 14.45
CA ALA A 37 -14.31 4.17 14.22
C ALA A 37 -15.22 3.61 15.32
N ALA A 38 -14.96 3.98 16.59
CA ALA A 38 -15.79 3.60 17.72
C ALA A 38 -17.19 4.22 17.63
N ALA A 39 -17.30 5.50 17.24
CA ALA A 39 -18.59 6.16 17.03
C ALA A 39 -19.42 5.49 15.92
N LEU A 40 -18.77 5.07 14.82
CA LEU A 40 -19.42 4.32 13.76
C LEU A 40 -19.89 2.94 14.24
N ALA A 41 -19.07 2.23 15.00
CA ALA A 41 -19.44 0.93 15.56
C ALA A 41 -20.60 1.04 16.55
N ASP A 42 -20.61 2.07 17.41
CA ASP A 42 -21.70 2.33 18.36
C ASP A 42 -23.02 2.63 17.63
N PHE A 43 -22.97 3.47 16.60
CA PHE A 43 -24.13 3.78 15.76
C PHE A 43 -24.74 2.51 15.13
N TRP A 44 -23.90 1.60 14.61
CA TRP A 44 -24.38 0.37 14.00
C TRP A 44 -24.75 -0.71 15.02
N ALA A 45 -24.23 -0.66 16.25
CA ALA A 45 -24.62 -1.57 17.32
C ALA A 45 -26.09 -1.43 17.73
N GLU A 46 -26.70 -0.27 17.49
CA GLU A 46 -28.14 -0.05 17.71
C GLU A 46 -29.03 -0.73 16.66
N VAL A 47 -28.46 -1.17 15.53
CA VAL A 47 -29.20 -1.79 14.44
C VAL A 47 -29.29 -3.31 14.65
N ASP A 48 -30.50 -3.87 14.64
CA ASP A 48 -30.69 -5.30 14.84
C ASP A 48 -30.20 -6.14 13.65
N GLY A 49 -29.41 -7.17 13.96
CA GLY A 49 -28.92 -8.16 13.02
C GLY A 49 -27.72 -7.71 12.17
N VAL A 50 -27.02 -6.63 12.55
CA VAL A 50 -25.75 -6.25 11.92
C VAL A 50 -24.54 -6.64 12.79
N THR A 51 -23.40 -6.84 12.14
CA THR A 51 -22.11 -7.10 12.76
C THR A 51 -21.10 -6.11 12.20
N CYS A 52 -20.30 -5.49 13.07
CA CYS A 52 -19.24 -4.56 12.65
C CYS A 52 -17.88 -5.24 12.79
N ASP A 53 -17.04 -5.08 11.77
CA ASP A 53 -15.64 -5.49 11.73
C ASP A 53 -14.78 -4.23 11.56
N ILE A 54 -13.77 -4.07 12.40
CA ILE A 54 -12.88 -2.88 12.39
C ILE A 54 -11.49 -3.35 12.00
N ASP A 55 -10.97 -2.80 10.91
CA ASP A 55 -9.69 -3.17 10.31
C ASP A 55 -8.77 -1.95 10.32
N ASP A 56 -7.65 -2.03 11.04
CA ASP A 56 -6.62 -1.00 11.05
C ASP A 56 -5.76 -1.14 9.79
N LEU A 57 -5.99 -0.25 8.83
CA LEU A 57 -5.24 -0.11 7.59
C LEU A 57 -3.91 0.62 7.77
N ALA A 58 -3.54 1.01 9.00
CA ALA A 58 -2.25 1.60 9.30
C ALA A 58 -1.13 0.63 8.89
N VAL A 59 -0.39 0.99 7.84
CA VAL A 59 0.83 0.25 7.51
C VAL A 59 1.90 0.69 8.52
N HIS A 60 2.04 -0.07 9.59
CA HIS A 60 3.17 0.04 10.51
C HIS A 60 4.44 -0.45 9.82
N HIS A 61 5.00 0.34 8.89
CA HIS A 61 6.38 0.17 8.48
C HIS A 61 7.25 0.39 9.71
N ARG A 62 7.67 -0.70 10.35
CA ARG A 62 8.72 -0.59 11.36
C ARG A 62 9.94 0.03 10.67
N PRO A 63 10.69 0.93 11.32
CA PRO A 63 11.89 1.55 10.74
C PRO A 63 13.05 0.58 10.42
N GLY A 64 12.81 -0.74 10.36
CA GLY A 64 13.72 -1.76 9.84
C GLY A 64 13.07 -2.73 8.84
N ASP A 65 11.85 -2.43 8.35
CA ASP A 65 11.11 -3.25 7.38
C ASP A 65 11.31 -2.76 5.93
N ILE A 66 12.10 -1.70 5.75
CA ILE A 66 12.62 -1.34 4.43
C ILE A 66 13.72 -2.35 4.13
N LEU A 67 13.39 -3.39 3.36
CA LEU A 67 14.42 -4.17 2.67
C LEU A 67 15.20 -3.17 1.81
N GLU A 68 16.47 -2.94 2.15
CA GLU A 68 17.39 -2.26 1.23
C GLU A 68 17.26 -2.96 -0.13
N PRO A 69 17.13 -2.23 -1.24
CA PRO A 69 17.14 -2.85 -2.56
C PRO A 69 18.40 -3.69 -2.61
N GLY A 70 18.24 -5.02 -2.61
CA GLY A 70 19.35 -5.96 -2.57
C GLY A 70 20.33 -5.51 -3.64
N ALA A 71 21.55 -5.18 -3.24
CA ALA A 71 22.56 -4.64 -4.13
C ALA A 71 22.50 -5.42 -5.43
N ALA A 72 22.14 -4.75 -6.52
CA ALA A 72 22.09 -5.40 -7.82
C ALA A 72 23.47 -6.04 -7.99
N GLU A 73 23.52 -7.38 -7.91
CA GLU A 73 24.75 -8.09 -8.22
C GLU A 73 25.17 -7.55 -9.58
N PRO A 74 26.42 -7.09 -9.73
CA PRO A 74 26.87 -6.63 -11.03
C PRO A 74 26.55 -7.77 -11.97
N ALA A 75 25.63 -7.53 -12.91
CA ALA A 75 25.42 -8.46 -13.98
C ALA A 75 26.80 -8.54 -14.65
N ASP A 76 27.53 -9.62 -14.37
CA ASP A 76 28.65 -10.08 -15.19
C ASP A 76 28.03 -10.44 -16.54
N VAL A 77 27.64 -9.39 -17.27
CA VAL A 77 27.32 -9.48 -18.68
C VAL A 77 28.70 -9.59 -19.32
N ASP A 78 29.19 -10.82 -19.38
CA ASP A 78 30.15 -11.26 -20.38
C ASP A 78 29.45 -11.04 -21.73
N TYR A 79 29.48 -9.80 -22.18
CA TYR A 79 29.05 -9.41 -23.50
C TYR A 79 30.14 -9.96 -24.41
N PRO A 80 29.90 -11.00 -25.23
CA PRO A 80 30.89 -11.37 -26.21
C PRO A 80 31.06 -10.14 -27.10
N ALA A 81 32.25 -9.53 -27.02
CA ALA A 81 32.66 -8.54 -27.98
C ALA A 81 32.50 -9.19 -29.34
N SER A 82 31.48 -8.75 -30.10
CA SER A 82 31.33 -9.07 -31.52
C SER A 82 32.59 -8.59 -32.22
N THR A 83 33.59 -9.45 -32.21
CA THR A 83 34.83 -9.34 -32.94
C THR A 83 34.51 -9.75 -34.35
N VAL A 84 33.85 -8.87 -35.09
CA VAL A 84 33.93 -8.90 -36.55
C VAL A 84 35.22 -8.18 -36.92
N GLN A 85 36.33 -8.91 -36.75
CA GLN A 85 37.58 -8.59 -37.43
C GLN A 85 37.59 -9.38 -38.73
N GLY A 86 37.48 -8.65 -39.84
CA GLY A 86 37.61 -9.17 -41.19
C GLY A 86 38.12 -8.04 -42.08
N ASP A 87 39.41 -7.75 -41.92
CA ASP A 87 40.19 -6.84 -42.74
C ASP A 87 40.43 -7.42 -44.15
N ALA A 88 40.51 -6.51 -45.11
CA ALA A 88 41.27 -6.55 -46.36
C ALA A 88 40.87 -7.47 -47.55
N THR A 89 40.57 -6.77 -48.65
CA THR A 89 41.14 -6.91 -50.01
C THR A 89 40.98 -8.22 -50.79
N SER A 90 40.31 -8.15 -51.94
CA SER A 90 40.92 -8.43 -53.26
C SER A 90 40.10 -7.79 -54.38
#